data_AF-A0A0G1MR53-F1
#
_entry.id   AF-A0A0G1MR53-F1
#
_cell.length_a   1.000
_cell.length_b   1.000
_cell.length_c   1.000
_cell.angle_alpha   90.00
_cell.angle_beta   90.00
_cell.angle_gamma   90.00
#
_symmetry.space_group_name_H-M   'P 1'
#
loop_
_entity.id
_entity.type
_entity.pdbx_description
1 polymer ?
#
loop_
_entity_poly.entity_id
_entity_poly.type
_entity_poly.pdbx_seq_one_letter_code
_entity_poly.pdbx_strand_id
1 'polypeptide(L)'
;MVLISPKENVQNLVRASAGVITLSSTLGMESALAGKPTYALGDVSYEYHPWCTRVKNFDELEEKIRFDIQHPKSLLGLDAMNLRFAVSYLRNTIQGNIFDPNTRDTNNYDAIFAYVRDRAISARTK
;
A
#
# COMPACT_ATOMS: atom_id res chain seq x y z
N MET A 1 -0.48 -7.02 -23.48
CA MET A 1 -0.32 -6.41 -22.14
C MET A 1 -0.19 -4.91 -22.34
N VAL A 2 -1.10 -4.12 -21.78
CA VAL A 2 -1.06 -2.65 -21.90
C VAL A 2 -0.31 -2.11 -20.68
N LEU A 3 0.77 -1.38 -20.90
CA LEU A 3 1.51 -0.69 -19.85
C LEU A 3 0.97 0.74 -19.71
N ILE A 4 0.77 1.17 -18.47
CA ILE A 4 0.28 2.51 -18.14
C ILE A 4 1.48 3.46 -18.05
N SER A 5 1.30 4.70 -18.53
CA SER A 5 2.34 5.73 -18.46
C SER A 5 2.69 6.06 -17.00
N PRO A 6 3.97 6.27 -16.66
CA PRO A 6 4.38 6.66 -15.31
C PRO A 6 3.94 8.08 -14.93
N LYS A 7 3.40 8.85 -15.88
CA LYS A 7 2.85 10.20 -15.64
C LYS A 7 1.37 10.18 -15.25
N GLU A 8 0.73 9.01 -15.30
CA GLU A 8 -0.67 8.88 -14.93
C GLU A 8 -0.88 9.11 -13.43
N ASN A 9 -2.01 9.73 -13.11
CA ASN A 9 -2.39 9.95 -11.73
C ASN A 9 -2.90 8.63 -11.11
N VAL A 10 -2.20 8.15 -10.09
CA VAL A 10 -2.49 6.88 -9.43
C VAL A 10 -3.89 6.84 -8.80
N GLN A 11 -4.37 7.95 -8.23
CA GLN A 11 -5.70 7.98 -7.63
C GLN A 11 -6.81 7.81 -8.68
N ASN A 12 -6.64 8.41 -9.85
CA ASN A 12 -7.57 8.24 -10.97
C ASN A 12 -7.55 6.81 -11.51
N LEU A 13 -6.36 6.19 -11.59
CA LEU A 13 -6.22 4.78 -11.97
C LEU A 13 -6.97 3.87 -11.01
N VAL A 14 -6.80 4.04 -9.70
CA VAL A 14 -7.51 3.24 -8.69
C VAL A 14 -9.02 3.41 -8.80
N ARG A 15 -9.52 4.65 -8.97
CA ARG A 15 -10.95 4.90 -9.14
C ARG A 15 -11.53 4.23 -10.38
N ALA A 16 -10.81 4.24 -11.49
CA ALA A 16 -11.20 3.61 -12.74
C ALA A 16 -11.05 2.08 -12.74
N SER A 17 -10.28 1.53 -11.80
CA SER A 17 -10.03 0.09 -11.69
C SER A 17 -11.20 -0.66 -11.03
N ALA A 18 -11.38 -1.91 -11.41
CA ALA A 18 -12.34 -2.82 -10.75
C ALA A 18 -11.82 -3.33 -9.39
N GLY A 19 -10.50 -3.43 -9.24
CA GLY A 19 -9.80 -3.85 -8.04
C GLY A 19 -8.29 -3.66 -8.21
N VAL A 20 -7.53 -3.88 -7.14
CA VAL A 20 -6.07 -3.72 -7.11
C VAL A 20 -5.43 -4.98 -6.59
N ILE A 21 -4.41 -5.48 -7.29
CA ILE A 21 -3.55 -6.58 -6.85
C ILE A 21 -2.20 -5.97 -6.53
N THR A 22 -1.65 -6.27 -5.35
CA THR A 22 -0.37 -5.73 -4.91
C THR A 22 0.44 -6.77 -4.13
N LEU A 23 1.75 -6.55 -4.06
CA LEU A 23 2.60 -7.33 -3.16
C LEU A 23 2.51 -6.74 -1.74
N SER A 24 3.08 -5.55 -1.53
CA SER A 24 3.11 -4.88 -0.22
C SER A 24 3.04 -3.35 -0.30
N SER A 25 2.53 -2.81 -1.41
CA SER A 25 2.50 -1.36 -1.64
C SER A 25 1.47 -0.67 -0.76
N THR A 26 1.77 0.55 -0.29
CA THR A 26 0.79 1.43 0.36
C THR A 26 -0.42 1.72 -0.54
N LEU A 27 -0.26 1.61 -1.86
CA LEU A 27 -1.37 1.74 -2.80
C LEU A 27 -2.50 0.73 -2.54
N GLY A 28 -2.19 -0.45 -1.99
CA GLY A 28 -3.22 -1.40 -1.58
C GLY A 28 -4.08 -0.88 -0.43
N MET A 29 -3.48 -0.15 0.52
CA MET A 29 -4.24 0.51 1.57
C MET A 29 -5.14 1.61 1.00
N GLU A 30 -4.59 2.44 0.11
CA GLU A 30 -5.34 3.53 -0.55
C GLU A 30 -6.54 2.99 -1.34
N SER A 31 -6.36 1.88 -2.07
CA SER A 31 -7.44 1.24 -2.82
C SER A 31 -8.50 0.64 -1.91
N ALA A 32 -8.11 0.00 -0.82
CA ALA A 32 -9.04 -0.55 0.15
C ALA A 32 -9.90 0.54 0.81
N LEU A 33 -9.28 1.67 1.19
CA LEU A 33 -9.99 2.85 1.72
C LEU A 33 -10.93 3.48 0.69
N ALA A 34 -10.60 3.40 -0.60
CA ALA A 34 -11.44 3.87 -1.70
C ALA A 34 -12.60 2.91 -2.06
N GLY A 35 -12.80 1.83 -1.29
CA GLY A 35 -13.84 0.84 -1.58
C GLY A 35 -13.55 0.04 -2.85
N LYS A 36 -12.26 -0.24 -3.12
CA LYS A 36 -11.84 -1.13 -4.20
C LYS A 36 -11.39 -2.47 -3.60
N PRO A 37 -11.88 -3.60 -4.11
CA PRO A 37 -11.35 -4.91 -3.74
C PRO A 37 -9.84 -4.92 -3.94
N THR A 38 -9.11 -5.19 -2.87
CA THR A 38 -7.66 -5.15 -2.83
C THR A 38 -7.14 -6.52 -2.43
N TYR A 39 -6.22 -7.08 -3.22
CA TYR A 39 -5.61 -8.38 -2.96
C TYR A 39 -4.12 -8.18 -2.70
N ALA A 40 -3.65 -8.57 -1.51
CA ALA A 40 -2.25 -8.46 -1.11
C ALA A 40 -1.59 -9.84 -1.12
N LEU A 41 -0.53 -10.00 -1.91
CA LEU A 41 0.27 -11.22 -1.99
C LEU A 41 1.40 -11.27 -0.95
N GLY A 42 1.74 -10.14 -0.34
CA GLY A 42 2.72 -10.02 0.73
C GLY A 42 2.09 -9.72 2.08
N ASP A 43 2.93 -9.69 3.11
CA ASP A 43 2.51 -9.28 4.45
C ASP A 43 2.35 -7.76 4.50
N VAL A 44 1.15 -7.32 4.89
CA VAL A 44 0.77 -5.90 4.87
C VAL A 44 0.07 -5.52 6.16
N SER A 45 0.39 -4.33 6.68
CA SER A 45 -0.16 -3.83 7.94
C SER A 45 -1.64 -3.43 7.88
N TYR A 46 -2.25 -3.50 6.69
CA TYR A 46 -3.65 -3.16 6.44
C TYR A 46 -4.50 -4.39 6.08
N GLU A 47 -3.98 -5.61 6.26
CA GLU A 47 -4.69 -6.86 5.87
C GLU A 47 -6.04 -7.07 6.58
N TYR A 48 -6.25 -6.43 7.73
CA TYR A 48 -7.50 -6.50 8.50
C TYR A 48 -8.56 -5.49 8.02
N HIS A 49 -8.26 -4.64 7.03
CA HIS A 49 -9.27 -3.79 6.43
C HIS A 49 -10.28 -4.63 5.63
N PRO A 50 -11.61 -4.45 5.76
CA PRO A 50 -12.62 -5.31 5.11
C PRO A 50 -12.54 -5.36 3.56
N TRP A 51 -11.92 -4.37 2.95
CA TRP A 51 -11.69 -4.29 1.50
C TRP A 51 -10.34 -4.85 1.05
N CYS A 52 -9.48 -5.27 1.99
CA CYS A 52 -8.23 -5.96 1.72
C CYS A 52 -8.37 -7.44 2.02
N THR A 53 -7.89 -8.28 1.10
CA THR A 53 -7.79 -9.72 1.28
C THR A 53 -6.33 -10.12 1.09
N ARG A 54 -5.69 -10.67 2.13
CA ARG A 54 -4.38 -11.30 1.96
C ARG A 54 -4.58 -12.65 1.27
N VAL A 55 -3.84 -12.88 0.20
CA VAL A 55 -3.87 -14.09 -0.62
C VAL A 55 -2.51 -14.79 -0.55
N LYS A 56 -2.50 -16.11 -0.43
CA LYS A 56 -1.26 -16.89 -0.21
C LYS A 56 -0.59 -17.32 -1.51
N ASN A 57 -1.37 -17.45 -2.58
CA ASN A 57 -0.92 -17.95 -3.88
C ASN A 57 -1.85 -17.47 -5.00
N PHE A 58 -1.50 -17.81 -6.24
CA PHE A 58 -2.25 -17.38 -7.42
C PHE A 58 -3.61 -18.08 -7.58
N ASP A 59 -3.75 -19.32 -7.08
CA ASP A 59 -5.02 -20.05 -7.14
C ASP A 59 -6.07 -19.37 -6.23
N GLU A 60 -5.68 -19.05 -4.99
CA GLU A 60 -6.53 -18.30 -4.05
C GLU A 60 -6.85 -16.90 -4.58
N LEU A 61 -5.88 -16.24 -5.24
CA LEU A 61 -6.12 -14.95 -5.87
C LEU A 61 -7.20 -15.04 -6.94
N GLU A 62 -7.12 -16.03 -7.84
CA GLU A 62 -8.15 -16.24 -8.86
C GLU A 62 -9.52 -16.50 -8.25
N GLU A 63 -9.60 -17.41 -7.28
CA GLU A 63 -10.84 -17.74 -6.57
C GLU A 63 -11.48 -16.50 -5.93
N LYS A 64 -10.68 -15.69 -5.22
CA LYS A 64 -11.16 -14.47 -4.56
C LYS A 64 -11.62 -13.41 -5.54
N ILE A 65 -10.90 -13.20 -6.64
CA ILE A 65 -11.32 -12.27 -7.69
C ILE A 65 -12.67 -12.72 -8.29
N ARG A 66 -12.81 -14.00 -8.64
CA ARG A 66 -14.06 -14.54 -9.19
C ARG A 66 -15.21 -14.40 -8.20
N PHE A 67 -14.97 -14.68 -6.93
CA PHE A 67 -15.97 -14.54 -5.87
C PHE A 67 -16.44 -13.08 -5.74
N ASP A 68 -15.52 -12.12 -5.66
CA ASP A 68 -15.86 -10.70 -5.48
C ASP A 68 -16.53 -10.08 -6.72
N ILE A 69 -16.22 -10.59 -7.93
CA ILE A 69 -16.93 -10.21 -9.16
C ILE A 69 -18.41 -10.65 -9.10
N GLN A 70 -18.67 -11.85 -8.58
CA GLN A 70 -20.03 -12.38 -8.43
C GLN A 70 -20.77 -11.78 -7.22
N HIS A 71 -20.03 -11.34 -6.20
CA HIS A 71 -20.55 -10.83 -4.94
C HIS A 71 -19.96 -9.44 -4.63
N PRO A 72 -20.30 -8.41 -5.43
CA PRO A 72 -19.75 -7.09 -5.26
C PRO A 72 -20.07 -6.54 -3.86
N LYS A 73 -19.03 -6.10 -3.16
CA LYS A 73 -19.17 -5.50 -1.83
C LYS A 73 -19.92 -4.17 -1.91
N SER A 74 -20.80 -3.93 -0.95
CA SER A 74 -21.51 -2.65 -0.83
C SER A 74 -20.59 -1.58 -0.27
N LEU A 75 -20.62 -0.39 -0.87
CA LEU A 75 -19.96 0.82 -0.35
C LEU A 75 -20.69 1.40 0.86
N LEU A 76 -21.88 0.90 1.20
CA LEU A 76 -22.64 1.37 2.36
C LEU A 76 -21.82 1.18 3.65
N GLY A 77 -21.59 2.27 4.38
CA GLY A 77 -20.83 2.25 5.63
C GLY A 77 -19.31 2.24 5.46
N LEU A 78 -18.78 2.40 4.23
CA LEU A 78 -17.34 2.47 3.98
C LEU A 78 -16.65 3.54 4.83
N ASP A 79 -17.20 4.75 4.92
CA ASP A 79 -16.59 5.83 5.71
C ASP A 79 -16.48 5.48 7.20
N ALA A 80 -17.52 4.84 7.75
CA ALA A 80 -17.52 4.38 9.13
C ALA A 80 -16.48 3.26 9.35
N MET A 81 -16.30 2.36 8.37
CA MET A 81 -15.25 1.34 8.40
C MET A 81 -13.86 1.96 8.31
N ASN A 82 -13.64 2.90 7.40
CA ASN A 82 -12.38 3.63 7.22
C ASN A 82 -12.00 4.38 8.50
N LEU A 83 -12.97 5.03 9.16
CA LEU A 83 -12.73 5.72 10.43
C LEU A 83 -12.31 4.73 11.53
N ARG A 84 -13.00 3.59 11.65
CA ARG A 84 -12.63 2.54 12.62
C ARG A 84 -11.24 1.98 12.34
N PHE A 85 -10.92 1.74 11.07
CA PHE A 85 -9.59 1.30 10.64
C PHE A 85 -8.53 2.33 11.03
N ALA A 86 -8.71 3.60 10.70
CA ALA A 86 -7.76 4.67 11.02
C ALA A 86 -7.56 4.83 12.55
N VAL A 87 -8.64 4.77 13.33
CA VAL A 87 -8.58 4.83 14.80
C VAL A 87 -7.87 3.60 15.36
N SER A 88 -8.14 2.41 14.83
CA SER A 88 -7.44 1.18 15.21
C SER A 88 -5.95 1.28 14.91
N TYR A 89 -5.59 1.73 13.71
CA TYR A 89 -4.21 1.93 13.30
C TYR A 89 -3.51 2.90 14.26
N LEU A 90 -4.08 4.09 14.48
CA LEU A 90 -3.52 5.10 15.38
C LEU A 90 -3.34 4.63 16.82
N ARG A 91 -4.26 3.81 17.34
CA ARG A 91 -4.20 3.30 18.72
C ARG A 91 -3.20 2.15 18.90
N ASN A 92 -2.86 1.45 17.84
CA ASN A 92 -2.00 0.25 17.89
C ASN A 92 -0.63 0.49 17.25
N THR A 93 -0.35 1.67 16.70
CA THR A 93 0.99 2.08 16.30
C THR A 93 1.75 2.69 17.47
N ILE A 94 3.05 2.41 17.51
CA ILE A 94 3.98 3.08 18.41
C ILE A 94 4.43 4.37 17.72
N GLN A 95 4.55 5.46 18.48
CA GLN A 95 5.09 6.71 17.95
C GLN A 95 6.51 6.48 17.45
N GLY A 96 6.73 6.70 16.15
CA GLY A 96 8.08 6.65 15.58
C GLY A 96 8.94 7.74 16.20
N ASN A 97 10.09 7.34 16.75
CA ASN A 97 11.08 8.26 17.31
C ASN A 97 12.42 8.01 16.62
N ILE A 98 12.85 8.97 15.81
CA ILE A 98 14.12 8.92 15.08
C ILE A 98 15.36 8.98 15.99
N PHE A 99 15.15 9.31 17.27
CA PHE A 99 16.18 9.36 18.30
C PHE A 99 16.08 8.19 19.29
N ASP A 100 15.15 7.24 19.09
CA ASP A 100 15.03 6.06 19.96
C ASP A 100 16.07 5.00 19.57
N PRO A 101 17.09 4.75 20.42
CA PRO A 101 18.22 3.89 20.11
C PRO A 101 17.93 2.38 20.30
N ASN A 102 16.69 1.99 20.58
CA ASN A 102 16.33 0.61 20.94
C ASN A 102 16.55 -0.43 19.82
N THR A 103 16.85 0.01 18.60
CA THR A 103 17.54 -0.81 17.58
C THR A 103 18.89 -0.17 17.33
N ARG A 104 19.99 -0.92 17.45
CA ARG A 104 21.33 -0.44 17.06
C ARG A 104 21.28 0.07 15.61
N ASP A 105 21.15 1.37 15.46
CA ASP A 105 21.21 2.00 14.16
C ASP A 105 22.67 2.03 13.72
N THR A 106 23.00 1.15 12.77
CA THR A 106 24.34 1.03 12.20
C THR A 106 24.53 1.97 11.01
N ASN A 107 23.54 2.77 10.65
CA ASN A 107 23.62 3.65 9.49
C ASN A 107 24.48 4.88 9.80
N ASN A 108 25.44 5.16 8.93
CA ASN A 108 26.14 6.44 8.90
C ASN A 108 25.41 7.38 7.93
N TYR A 109 24.46 8.15 8.46
CA TYR A 109 23.60 9.03 7.66
C TYR A 109 24.37 10.10 6.90
N ASP A 110 25.47 10.62 7.44
CA ASP A 110 26.31 11.60 6.76
C ASP A 110 26.96 10.99 5.51
N ALA A 111 27.47 9.76 5.62
CA ALA A 111 28.05 9.03 4.49
C ALA A 111 26.99 8.70 3.42
N ILE A 112 25.81 8.24 3.85
CA ILE A 112 24.68 7.96 2.94
C ILE A 112 24.24 9.23 2.22
N PHE A 113 24.12 10.34 2.95
CA PHE A 113 23.71 11.63 2.39
C PHE A 113 24.75 12.15 1.38
N ALA A 114 26.04 12.10 1.70
CA ALA A 114 27.11 12.47 0.78
C ALA A 114 27.04 11.64 -0.51
N TYR A 115 26.89 10.32 -0.39
CA TYR A 115 26.75 9.41 -1.54
C TYR A 115 25.55 9.77 -2.44
N VAL A 116 24.36 9.97 -1.85
CA VAL A 116 23.14 10.30 -2.61
C VAL A 116 23.28 11.66 -3.29
N ARG A 117 23.80 12.66 -2.58
CA ARG A 117 24.04 14.01 -3.11
C ARG A 117 24.99 13.97 -4.31
N ASP A 118 26.12 13.29 -4.18
CA ASP A 118 27.15 13.24 -5.23
C ASP A 118 26.64 12.50 -6.48
N ARG A 119 25.80 11.47 -6.27
CA ARG A 119 25.12 10.76 -7.37
C ARG A 119 24.06 11.61 -8.06
N ALA A 120 23.28 12.39 -7.31
CA ALA A 120 22.28 13.30 -7.86
C ALA A 120 22.92 14.45 -8.67
N ILE A 121 24.07 14.97 -8.22
CA ILE A 121 24.88 15.94 -8.97
C ILE A 121 25.35 15.30 -10.28
N SER A 122 25.96 14.11 -10.21
CA SER A 122 26.49 13.39 -11.39
C SER A 122 25.43 13.05 -12.44
N ALA A 123 24.18 12.84 -12.02
CA ALA A 123 23.05 12.56 -12.92
C ALA A 123 22.49 13.83 -13.61
N ARG A 124 22.79 15.03 -13.09
CA ARG A 124 22.39 16.31 -13.68
C ARG A 124 23.42 16.88 -14.67
N THR A 125 24.66 16.41 -14.59
CA THR A 125 25.76 16.81 -15.49
C THR A 125 25.91 15.90 -16.72
N LYS A 126 25.00 14.94 -16.90
CA LYS A 126 24.85 14.12 -18.11
C LYS A 126 23.53 14.47 -18.80
#